data_AF-A0A1F9DE24-F1
#
_entry.id   AF-A0A1F9DE24-F1
#
_cell.length_a   1.000
_cell.length_b   1.000
_cell.length_c   1.000
_cell.angle_alpha   90.00
_cell.angle_beta   90.00
_cell.angle_gamma   90.00
#
_symmetry.space_group_name_H-M   'P 1'
#
loop_
_entity.id
_entity.type
_entity.pdbx_description
1 polymer ?
#
loop_
_entity_poly.entity_id
_entity_poly.type
_entity_poly.pdbx_seq_one_letter_code
_entity_poly.pdbx_strand_id
1 'polypeptide(L)'
;MKENKINGVVTDIRMPRMDGITLTKEILRQYPGLPVMVMTGFSEESTGGIAITAGASEFIQKPFSVEEFTIRLQKMLKDSETVKQIRSEKDEDDKIFDLKRELEGFLKKS
;
A
#
# COMPACT_ATOMS: atom_id res chain seq x y z
N MET A 1 -2.92 -3.28 -26.03
CA MET A 1 -2.27 -3.95 -24.89
C MET A 1 -2.91 -3.38 -23.63
N LYS A 2 -3.44 -4.21 -22.71
CA LYS A 2 -3.92 -3.67 -21.43
C LYS A 2 -2.71 -3.11 -20.70
N GLU A 3 -2.80 -1.87 -20.23
CA GLU A 3 -1.80 -1.27 -19.36
C GLU A 3 -1.70 -2.16 -18.11
N ASN A 4 -0.53 -2.76 -17.88
CA ASN A 4 -0.34 -3.66 -16.74
C ASN A 4 -0.24 -2.83 -15.46
N LYS A 5 -1.40 -2.52 -14.87
CA LYS A 5 -1.49 -1.86 -13.57
C LYS A 5 -0.81 -2.74 -12.51
N ILE A 6 0.17 -2.19 -11.81
CA ILE A 6 0.84 -2.87 -10.71
C ILE A 6 -0.06 -2.78 -9.47
N ASN A 7 -0.41 -3.92 -8.89
CA ASN A 7 -1.29 -3.99 -7.71
C ASN A 7 -0.53 -4.13 -6.38
N GLY A 8 0.74 -4.54 -6.43
CA GLY A 8 1.61 -4.65 -5.27
C GLY A 8 3.02 -5.09 -5.68
N VAL A 9 3.95 -5.00 -4.74
CA VAL A 9 5.36 -5.39 -4.93
C VAL A 9 5.74 -6.41 -3.87
N VAL A 10 6.55 -7.40 -4.26
CA VAL A 10 7.18 -8.36 -3.34
C VAL A 10 8.70 -8.26 -3.53
N THR A 11 9.46 -8.10 -2.46
CA THR A 11 10.93 -7.96 -2.52
C THR A 11 11.63 -8.79 -1.44
N ASP A 12 12.85 -9.23 -1.72
CA ASP A 12 13.76 -9.74 -0.67
C ASP A 12 14.41 -8.56 0.07
N ILE A 13 14.78 -8.76 1.32
CA ILE A 13 15.61 -7.79 2.06
C ILE A 13 17.04 -7.79 1.52
N ARG A 14 17.62 -8.98 1.33
CA ARG A 14 19.02 -9.12 0.94
C ARG A 14 19.12 -9.15 -0.58
N MET A 15 19.44 -8.00 -1.17
CA MET A 15 19.68 -7.87 -2.61
C MET A 15 20.99 -7.11 -2.87
N PRO A 16 21.71 -7.40 -3.98
CA PRO A 16 22.87 -6.61 -4.38
C PRO A 16 22.49 -5.17 -4.73
N ARG A 17 23.42 -4.23 -4.50
CA ARG A 17 23.31 -2.78 -4.79
C ARG A 17 22.30 -2.00 -3.92
N MET A 18 21.07 -2.47 -3.81
CA MET A 18 20.01 -1.85 -3.01
C MET A 18 19.26 -2.94 -2.24
N ASP A 19 19.11 -2.76 -0.93
CA ASP A 19 18.34 -3.69 -0.08
C ASP A 19 16.83 -3.44 -0.19
N GLY A 20 16.04 -4.45 0.17
CA GLY A 20 14.57 -4.39 0.09
C GLY A 20 13.92 -3.33 0.99
N ILE A 21 14.58 -2.93 2.07
CA ILE A 21 14.06 -1.90 2.98
C ILE A 21 14.21 -0.53 2.33
N THR A 22 15.39 -0.24 1.76
CA THR A 22 15.62 0.97 0.97
C THR A 22 14.68 1.04 -0.23
N LEU A 23 14.50 -0.07 -0.96
CA LEU A 23 13.55 -0.14 -2.07
C LEU A 23 12.12 0.17 -1.63
N THR A 24 11.68 -0.39 -0.49
CA THR A 24 10.34 -0.16 0.06
C THR A 24 10.09 1.33 0.30
N LYS A 25 11.05 2.03 0.92
CA LYS A 25 10.95 3.48 1.17
C LYS A 25 10.84 4.27 -0.13
N GLU A 26 11.64 3.91 -1.13
CA GLU A 26 11.64 4.57 -2.45
C GLU A 26 10.33 4.36 -3.21
N ILE A 27 9.77 3.14 -3.16
CA ILE A 27 8.46 2.84 -3.75
C ILE A 27 7.37 3.67 -3.08
N LEU A 28 7.31 3.68 -1.74
CA LEU A 28 6.25 4.38 -1.02
C LEU A 28 6.35 5.90 -1.14
N ARG A 29 7.56 6.43 -1.35
CA ARG A 29 7.75 7.85 -1.67
C ARG A 29 7.13 8.23 -3.01
N GLN A 30 7.26 7.37 -4.02
CA GLN A 30 6.74 7.61 -5.37
C GLN A 30 5.28 7.18 -5.54
N TYR A 31 4.87 6.12 -4.84
CA TYR A 31 3.57 5.47 -4.93
C TYR A 31 3.02 5.15 -3.52
N PRO A 32 2.54 6.15 -2.76
CA PRO A 32 2.13 5.98 -1.34
C PRO A 32 0.98 5.00 -1.10
N GLY A 33 0.26 4.59 -2.15
CA GLY A 33 -0.85 3.63 -2.08
C GLY A 33 -0.53 2.24 -2.64
N LEU A 34 0.72 1.99 -3.07
CA LEU A 34 1.13 0.70 -3.61
C LEU A 34 1.63 -0.20 -2.46
N PRO A 35 0.96 -1.32 -2.17
CA PRO A 35 1.34 -2.18 -1.06
C PRO A 35 2.63 -2.95 -1.38
N VAL A 36 3.49 -3.09 -0.37
CA VAL A 36 4.79 -3.79 -0.49
C VAL A 36 4.87 -4.91 0.54
N MET A 37 5.19 -6.11 0.08
CA MET A 37 5.53 -7.26 0.91
C MET A 37 7.04 -7.48 0.91
N VAL A 38 7.61 -7.64 2.09
CA VAL A 38 9.05 -7.89 2.26
C VAL A 38 9.31 -9.33 2.72
N MET A 39 10.17 -10.05 2.01
CA MET A 39 10.63 -11.39 2.35
C MET A 39 11.97 -11.33 3.09
N THR A 40 12.07 -11.97 4.25
CA THR A 40 13.32 -12.03 5.05
C THR A 40 13.79 -13.46 5.24
N GLY A 41 15.10 -13.72 5.24
CA GLY A 41 15.66 -15.05 5.54
C GLY A 41 16.59 -15.10 6.75
N PHE A 42 16.75 -13.98 7.48
CA PHE A 42 17.67 -13.91 8.62
C PHE A 42 16.94 -13.95 9.95
N SER A 43 17.51 -14.73 10.86
CA SER A 43 17.06 -15.12 12.20
C SER A 43 16.97 -13.99 13.24
N GLU A 44 16.99 -12.73 12.82
CA GLU A 44 16.76 -11.62 13.73
C GLU A 44 15.26 -11.30 13.77
N GLU A 45 14.61 -11.66 14.87
CA GLU A 45 13.22 -11.34 15.23
C GLU A 45 12.85 -9.86 14.94
N SER A 46 13.85 -8.97 14.99
CA SER A 46 13.71 -7.52 14.75
C SER A 46 13.42 -7.15 13.28
N THR A 47 13.68 -8.05 12.32
CA THR A 47 13.65 -7.70 10.89
C THR A 47 12.24 -7.40 10.39
N GLY A 48 11.23 -8.11 10.91
CA GLY A 48 9.82 -7.82 10.59
C GLY A 48 9.41 -6.41 11.03
N GLY A 49 9.82 -6.00 12.24
CA GLY A 49 9.58 -4.65 12.76
C GLY A 49 10.22 -3.56 11.90
N ILE A 50 11.43 -3.80 11.40
CA ILE A 50 12.14 -2.87 10.51
C ILE A 50 11.36 -2.70 9.19
N ALA A 51 10.86 -3.78 8.60
CA ALA A 51 10.07 -3.72 7.36
C ALA A 51 8.77 -2.92 7.55
N ILE A 52 8.03 -3.18 8.62
CA ILE A 52 6.81 -2.43 8.94
C ILE A 52 7.11 -0.96 9.22
N THR A 53 8.18 -0.66 9.97
CA THR A 53 8.62 0.72 10.24
C THR A 53 9.01 1.45 8.96
N ALA A 54 9.53 0.74 7.96
CA ALA A 54 9.84 1.30 6.64
C ALA A 54 8.59 1.52 5.75
N GLY A 55 7.40 1.11 6.22
CA GLY A 55 6.13 1.29 5.54
C GLY A 55 5.65 0.07 4.75
N ALA A 56 6.33 -1.08 4.85
CA ALA A 56 5.84 -2.31 4.24
C ALA A 56 4.44 -2.65 4.76
N SER A 57 3.57 -3.13 3.87
CA SER A 57 2.21 -3.55 4.21
C SER A 57 2.20 -4.94 4.84
N GLU A 58 3.15 -5.79 4.49
CA GLU A 58 3.26 -7.16 5.00
C GLU A 58 4.72 -7.62 4.96
N PHE A 59 5.04 -8.63 5.77
CA PHE A 59 6.31 -9.33 5.67
C PHE A 59 6.12 -10.84 5.78
N ILE A 60 7.07 -11.59 5.22
CA ILE A 60 7.07 -13.06 5.31
C ILE A 60 8.48 -13.57 5.57
N GLN A 61 8.59 -14.49 6.52
CA GLN A 61 9.86 -15.10 6.89
C GLN A 61 10.12 -16.35 6.05
N LYS A 62 11.33 -16.48 5.52
CA LYS A 62 11.83 -17.65 4.82
C LYS A 62 12.41 -18.65 5.86
N PRO A 63 12.20 -19.96 5.66
CA PRO A 63 11.39 -20.56 4.60
C PRO A 63 9.89 -20.42 4.88
N PHE A 64 9.09 -20.25 3.82
CA PHE A 64 7.62 -20.19 3.88
C PHE A 64 7.00 -21.21 2.93
N SER A 65 5.75 -21.59 3.19
CA SER A 65 4.97 -22.41 2.25
C SER A 65 4.32 -21.55 1.17
N VAL A 66 3.99 -22.15 0.02
CA VAL A 66 3.21 -21.47 -1.04
C VAL A 66 1.85 -21.01 -0.50
N GLU A 67 1.26 -21.79 0.40
CA GLU A 67 -0.03 -21.46 1.01
C GLU A 67 0.08 -20.25 1.93
N GLU A 68 1.10 -20.17 2.78
CA GLU A 68 1.35 -18.99 3.62
C GLU A 68 1.56 -17.74 2.76
N PHE A 69 2.41 -17.84 1.72
CA PHE A 69 2.66 -16.75 0.79
C PHE A 69 1.37 -16.27 0.13
N THR A 70 0.54 -17.21 -0.35
CA THR A 70 -0.72 -16.89 -1.03
C THR A 70 -1.70 -16.18 -0.12
N ILE A 71 -1.87 -16.68 1.12
CA ILE A 71 -2.77 -16.08 2.11
C ILE A 71 -2.33 -14.64 2.43
N ARG A 72 -1.04 -14.44 2.71
CA ARG A 72 -0.51 -13.11 3.03
C ARG A 72 -0.63 -12.14 1.84
N LEU A 73 -0.34 -12.62 0.63
CA LEU A 73 -0.42 -11.79 -0.57
C LEU A 73 -1.86 -11.37 -0.87
N GLN A 74 -2.81 -12.31 -0.80
CA GLN A 74 -4.23 -12.01 -1.02
C GLN A 74 -4.76 -11.02 0.01
N LYS A 75 -4.39 -11.20 1.29
CA LYS A 75 -4.73 -10.24 2.35
C LYS A 75 -4.19 -8.85 2.04
N MET A 76 -2.89 -8.73 1.74
CA MET A 76 -2.25 -7.46 1.41
C MET A 76 -2.95 -6.72 0.25
N LEU A 77 -3.28 -7.45 -0.82
CA LEU A 77 -3.94 -6.86 -1.99
C LEU A 77 -5.38 -6.43 -1.67
N LYS A 78 -6.12 -7.23 -0.89
CA LYS A 78 -7.49 -6.92 -0.46
C LYS A 78 -7.52 -5.69 0.45
N ASP A 79 -6.58 -5.59 1.39
CA ASP A 79 -6.48 -4.44 2.30
C ASP A 79 -6.17 -3.16 1.52
N SER A 80 -5.26 -3.23 0.54
CA SER A 80 -4.97 -2.10 -0.35
C SER A 80 -6.18 -1.65 -1.17
N GLU A 81 -6.98 -2.58 -1.68
CA GLU A 81 -8.18 -2.24 -2.46
C GLU A 81 -9.26 -1.60 -1.57
N THR A 82 -9.45 -2.13 -0.36
CA THR A 82 -10.40 -1.59 0.62
C THR A 82 -10.04 -0.14 0.98
N VAL A 83 -8.75 0.14 1.22
CA VAL A 83 -8.29 1.52 1.50
C VAL A 83 -8.51 2.46 0.30
N LYS A 84 -8.34 1.97 -0.94
CA LYS A 84 -8.61 2.76 -2.14
C LYS A 84 -10.08 3.11 -2.28
N GLN A 85 -10.98 2.16 -2.00
CA GLN A 85 -12.43 2.38 -2.04
C GLN A 85 -12.87 3.42 -1.00
N ILE A 86 -12.39 3.30 0.24
CA ILE A 86 -12.70 4.28 1.29
C ILE A 86 -12.21 5.69 0.92
N ARG A 87 -11.01 5.79 0.31
CA ARG A 87 -10.49 7.09 -0.16
C ARG A 87 -11.33 7.67 -1.29
N SER A 88 -11.75 6.86 -2.27
CA SER A 88 -12.60 7.35 -3.35
C SER A 88 -13.97 7.81 -2.87
N GLU A 89 -14.60 7.08 -1.95
CA GLU A 89 -15.89 7.48 -1.36
C GLU A 89 -15.77 8.81 -0.61
N LYS A 90 -14.71 8.95 0.20
CA LYS A 90 -14.46 10.20 0.93
C LYS A 90 -14.19 11.39 -0.01
N ASP A 91 -13.41 11.18 -1.06
CA ASP A 91 -13.12 12.22 -2.05
C ASP A 91 -14.39 12.65 -2.82
N GLU A 92 -15.37 11.75 -2.99
CA GLU A 92 -16.68 12.07 -3.57
C GLU A 92 -17.55 12.87 -2.60
N ASP A 93 -17.62 12.47 -1.33
CA ASP A 93 -18.36 13.19 -0.29
C ASP A 93 -17.85 14.62 -0.10
N ASP A 94 -16.53 14.80 -0.06
CA ASP A 94 -15.89 16.12 0.08
C ASP A 94 -16.26 17.04 -1.11
N LYS A 95 -16.26 16.51 -2.34
CA LYS A 95 -16.70 17.26 -3.54
C LYS A 95 -18.17 17.63 -3.49
N ILE A 96 -19.04 16.71 -3.06
CA ILE A 96 -20.48 16.97 -2.94
C ILE A 96 -20.73 18.06 -1.90
N PHE A 97 -20.01 18.03 -0.78
CA PHE A 97 -20.12 19.03 0.27
C PHE A 97 -19.70 20.43 -0.22
N ASP A 98 -18.57 20.54 -0.91
CA ASP A 98 -18.11 21.81 -1.47
C ASP A 98 -19.10 22.38 -2.49
N LEU A 99 -19.69 21.54 -3.36
CA LEU A 99 -20.68 21.97 -4.34
C LEU A 99 -21.98 22.48 -3.69
N LYS A 100 -22.45 21.80 -2.63
CA LYS A 100 -23.62 22.24 -1.86
C LYS A 100 -23.40 23.62 -1.23
N ARG A 101 -22.21 23.85 -0.64
CA ARG A 101 -21.86 25.13 -0.03
C ARG A 101 -21.84 26.26 -1.05
N GLU A 102 -21.35 26.00 -2.26
CA GLU A 102 -21.34 26.98 -3.34
C GLU A 102 -22.77 27.34 -3.79
N LEU A 103 -23.64 26.33 -3.98
CA LEU A 103 -25.03 26.53 -4.36
C LEU A 103 -25.81 27.35 -3.32
N GLU A 104 -25.64 27.05 -2.03
CA GLU A 104 -26.25 27.83 -0.95
C GLU A 104 -25.77 29.29 -0.94
N GLY A 105 -24.49 29.52 -1.28
CA GLY A 105 -23.93 30.86 -1.43
C GLY A 105 -24.56 31.65 -2.58
N PHE A 106 -24.89 30.98 -3.69
CA PHE A 106 -25.62 31.60 -4.81
C PHE A 106 -27.07 31.93 -4.46
N LEU A 107 -27.78 31.02 -3.79
CA LEU A 107 -29.18 31.21 -3.43
C LEU A 107 -29.41 32.32 -2.39
N LYS A 108 -28.43 32.59 -1.51
CA LYS A 108 -28.52 33.68 -0.51
C LYS A 108 -28.21 35.08 -1.05
N LYS A 109 -27.74 35.19 -2.31
CA LYS A 109 -27.40 36.47 -2.97
C LYS A 109 -28.49 36.99 -3.92
N SER A 110 -29.63 36.30 -4.02
CA SER A 110 -30.79 36.68 -4.85
C SER A 110 -32.02 36.92 -3.98
#